data_AF-B3JE02-F1
#
_entry.id   AF-B3JE02-F1
#
_cell.length_a   1.000
_cell.length_b   1.000
_cell.length_c   1.000
_cell.angle_alpha   90.00
_cell.angle_beta   90.00
_cell.angle_gamma   90.00
#
_symmetry.space_group_name_H-M   'P 1'
#
loop_
_entity.id
_entity.type
_entity.pdbx_description
1 polymer ?
#
loop_
_entity_poly.entity_id
_entity_poly.type
_entity_poly.pdbx_seq_one_letter_code
_entity_poly.pdbx_strand_id
1 'polypeptide(L)'
;MISESIISKEAVNPDELDAHLHAILKMKEGTKSRDESGICRFGKYVLDAKQAFLLNNESGNKTTLTVREAQLLQLLAQNKGEVVNRETILNRFWNTDDDYFASRSLDVFITKLRKLFANDPQIDIVTKRGIGLSLVVNN
;
A
#
# COMPACT_ATOMS: atom_id res chain seq x y z
N MET A 1 9.81 6.80 43.59
CA MET A 1 10.94 6.08 42.99
C MET A 1 10.36 5.08 41.99
N ILE A 2 10.68 5.30 40.70
CA ILE A 2 10.93 4.32 39.61
C ILE A 2 10.13 3.01 39.67
N SER A 3 9.11 2.83 38.84
CA SER A 3 9.17 2.41 37.42
C SER A 3 9.01 0.90 37.27
N GLU A 4 8.00 0.47 36.53
CA GLU A 4 8.07 -0.78 35.77
C GLU A 4 7.23 -0.66 34.49
N SER A 5 7.96 -0.35 33.41
CA SER A 5 7.55 -0.53 32.03
C SER A 5 7.44 -2.02 31.72
N ILE A 6 6.28 -2.46 31.24
CA ILE A 6 6.16 -3.68 30.45
C ILE A 6 5.53 -3.34 29.10
N ILE A 7 6.38 -3.04 28.10
CA ILE A 7 5.96 -3.03 26.70
C ILE A 7 6.48 -4.34 26.10
N SER A 8 5.52 -5.24 25.85
CA SER A 8 5.70 -6.50 25.13
C SER A 8 6.49 -6.26 23.85
N LYS A 9 7.65 -6.92 23.78
CA LYS A 9 8.51 -6.97 22.61
C LYS A 9 7.96 -8.06 21.70
N GLU A 10 7.11 -7.65 20.76
CA GLU A 10 6.55 -8.53 19.74
C GLU A 10 7.69 -9.11 18.89
N ALA A 11 7.76 -10.44 18.84
CA ALA A 11 8.85 -11.19 18.25
C ALA A 11 8.81 -11.11 16.71
N VAL A 12 9.87 -10.56 16.11
CA VAL A 12 10.15 -10.69 14.68
C VAL A 12 10.69 -12.11 14.43
N ASN A 13 9.94 -12.90 13.66
CA ASN A 13 10.36 -14.23 13.23
C ASN A 13 11.53 -14.14 12.22
N PRO A 14 12.58 -14.98 12.34
CA PRO A 14 13.80 -14.89 11.53
C PRO A 14 13.65 -15.36 10.07
N ASP A 15 12.55 -16.04 9.70
CA ASP A 15 12.29 -16.47 8.31
C ASP A 15 11.82 -15.32 7.38
N GLU A 16 11.42 -14.16 7.92
CA GLU A 16 11.02 -13.01 7.09
C GLU A 16 12.24 -12.25 6.52
N LEU A 17 13.43 -12.47 7.09
CA LEU A 17 14.63 -11.72 6.71
C LEU A 17 15.20 -12.16 5.35
N ASP A 18 15.01 -13.43 4.99
CA ASP A 18 15.62 -14.03 3.79
C ASP A 18 14.84 -13.70 2.51
N ALA A 19 13.50 -13.71 2.59
CA ALA A 19 12.63 -13.30 1.47
C ALA A 19 12.83 -11.82 1.09
N HIS A 20 13.16 -10.98 2.09
CA HIS A 20 13.42 -9.56 1.87
C HIS A 20 14.72 -9.34 1.07
N LEU A 21 15.76 -10.12 1.35
CA LEU A 21 17.05 -10.03 0.65
C LEU A 21 16.92 -10.48 -0.82
N HIS A 22 16.19 -11.57 -1.06
CA HIS A 22 15.97 -12.07 -2.42
C HIS A 22 15.09 -11.15 -3.28
N ALA A 23 14.12 -10.46 -2.66
CA ALA A 23 13.32 -9.46 -3.35
C ALA A 23 14.18 -8.28 -3.83
N ILE A 24 15.15 -7.84 -3.02
CA ILE A 24 16.06 -6.74 -3.38
C ILE A 24 16.95 -7.12 -4.57
N LEU A 25 17.34 -8.38 -4.74
CA LEU A 25 18.21 -8.78 -5.87
C LEU A 25 17.49 -8.89 -7.22
N LYS A 26 16.16 -9.08 -7.24
CA LYS A 26 15.36 -9.08 -8.48
C LYS A 26 15.12 -7.64 -9.03
N MET A 27 15.78 -6.62 -8.46
CA MET A 27 15.59 -5.18 -8.70
C MET A 27 16.13 -4.62 -10.02
N LYS A 28 16.74 -5.40 -10.92
CA LYS A 28 17.38 -4.82 -12.11
C LYS A 28 16.49 -4.67 -13.34
N GLU A 29 15.25 -5.16 -13.32
CA GLU A 29 14.42 -5.20 -14.53
C GLU A 29 13.04 -4.61 -14.25
N GLY A 30 12.79 -3.43 -14.82
CA GLY A 30 11.52 -2.70 -14.81
C GLY A 30 10.43 -3.41 -15.61
N THR A 31 10.18 -4.68 -15.28
CA THR A 31 9.18 -5.49 -15.94
C THR A 31 7.94 -5.50 -15.08
N LYS A 32 6.81 -5.16 -15.70
CA LYS A 32 5.44 -5.38 -15.23
C LYS A 32 5.24 -6.86 -14.88
N SER A 33 5.83 -7.30 -13.78
CA SER A 33 5.69 -8.67 -13.31
C SER A 33 4.41 -8.67 -12.49
N ARG A 34 3.37 -9.24 -13.09
CA ARG A 34 2.15 -9.69 -12.42
C ARG A 34 2.56 -10.81 -11.46
N ASP A 35 3.28 -10.44 -10.40
CA ASP A 35 3.94 -11.38 -9.52
C ASP A 35 2.91 -11.88 -8.49
N GLU A 36 2.57 -13.17 -8.59
CA GLU A 36 1.65 -13.87 -7.67
C GLU A 36 2.11 -13.83 -6.19
N SER A 37 3.30 -13.28 -5.92
CA SER A 37 3.79 -12.99 -4.57
C SER A 37 2.99 -11.89 -3.88
N GLY A 38 2.23 -11.05 -4.61
CA GLY A 38 1.44 -9.97 -4.00
C GLY A 38 2.26 -8.74 -3.61
N ILE A 39 3.52 -8.68 -4.05
CA ILE A 39 4.44 -7.57 -3.81
C ILE A 39 4.32 -6.57 -4.97
N CYS A 40 4.19 -5.28 -4.68
CA CYS A 40 4.08 -4.20 -5.65
C CYS A 40 5.11 -3.11 -5.35
N ARG A 41 5.72 -2.55 -6.40
CA ARG A 41 6.76 -1.52 -6.26
C ARG A 41 6.38 -0.27 -7.01
N PHE A 42 6.54 0.89 -6.38
CA PHE A 42 6.24 2.17 -6.98
C PHE A 42 7.04 3.27 -6.29
N GLY A 43 7.77 4.06 -7.08
CA GLY A 43 8.75 5.02 -6.56
C GLY A 43 9.79 4.29 -5.69
N LYS A 44 10.00 4.80 -4.47
CA LYS A 44 10.88 4.18 -3.47
C LYS A 44 10.22 3.18 -2.53
N TYR A 45 8.93 2.90 -2.73
CA TYR A 45 8.17 2.05 -1.83
C TYR A 45 7.98 0.64 -2.39
N VAL A 46 8.04 -0.32 -1.48
CA VAL A 46 7.75 -1.74 -1.70
C VAL A 46 6.57 -2.11 -0.82
N LEU A 47 5.44 -2.39 -1.46
CA LEU A 47 4.22 -2.87 -0.81
C LEU A 47 4.20 -4.39 -0.83
N ASP A 48 4.00 -5.00 0.32
CA ASP A 48 3.59 -6.40 0.43
C ASP A 48 2.09 -6.46 0.80
N ALA A 49 1.25 -6.82 -0.16
CA ALA A 49 -0.19 -6.88 0.07
C ALA A 49 -0.63 -8.14 0.83
N LYS A 50 0.19 -9.21 0.85
CA LYS A 50 -0.11 -10.42 1.62
C LYS A 50 0.14 -10.21 3.10
N GLN A 51 1.26 -9.57 3.43
CA GLN A 51 1.61 -9.24 4.80
C GLN A 51 1.00 -7.91 5.27
N ALA A 52 0.48 -7.09 4.34
CA ALA A 52 -0.07 -5.76 4.61
C ALA A 52 0.95 -4.79 5.21
N PHE A 53 2.17 -4.75 4.67
CA PHE A 53 3.18 -3.77 5.05
C PHE A 53 3.72 -3.04 3.84
N LEU A 54 4.13 -1.80 4.06
CA LEU A 54 4.78 -0.95 3.09
C LEU A 54 6.16 -0.56 3.60
N LEU A 55 7.20 -0.88 2.83
CA LEU A 55 8.57 -0.50 3.14
C LEU A 55 9.00 0.67 2.27
N ASN A 56 9.60 1.69 2.88
CA ASN A 56 10.32 2.75 2.19
C ASN A 56 11.79 2.35 2.07
N ASN A 57 12.28 2.12 0.85
CA ASN A 57 13.64 1.64 0.60
C ASN A 57 14.72 2.72 0.84
N GLU A 58 14.39 4.01 0.78
CA GLU A 58 15.36 5.08 1.09
C GLU A 58 15.56 5.25 2.60
N SER A 59 14.47 5.27 3.37
CA SER A 59 14.52 5.50 4.81
C SER A 59 14.64 4.22 5.64
N GLY A 60 14.40 3.05 5.04
CA GLY A 60 14.26 1.76 5.75
C GLY A 60 13.01 1.66 6.62
N ASN A 61 12.07 2.61 6.54
CA ASN A 61 10.88 2.65 7.37
C ASN A 61 9.83 1.64 6.88
N LYS A 62 9.44 0.71 7.75
CA LYS A 62 8.33 -0.24 7.53
C LYS A 62 7.06 0.31 8.18
N THR A 63 5.99 0.41 7.39
CA THR A 63 4.67 0.86 7.85
C THR A 63 3.66 -0.25 7.69
N THR A 64 2.99 -0.62 8.79
CA THR A 64 1.88 -1.57 8.79
C THR A 64 0.63 -0.92 8.25
N LEU A 65 -0.03 -1.60 7.33
CA LEU A 65 -1.33 -1.24 6.78
C LEU A 65 -2.35 -2.28 7.24
N THR A 66 -3.63 -1.92 7.22
CA THR A 66 -4.67 -2.96 7.27
C THR A 66 -4.69 -3.72 5.95
N VAL A 67 -5.18 -4.97 5.98
CA VAL A 67 -5.31 -5.81 4.77
C VAL A 67 -6.05 -5.08 3.65
N ARG A 68 -7.13 -4.37 3.98
CA ARG A 68 -7.91 -3.60 2.99
C ARG A 68 -7.12 -2.43 2.41
N GLU A 69 -6.41 -1.67 3.24
CA GLU A 69 -5.57 -0.56 2.76
C GLU A 69 -4.45 -1.08 1.85
N ALA A 70 -3.80 -2.19 2.23
CA ALA A 70 -2.76 -2.82 1.42
C ALA A 70 -3.31 -3.33 0.09
N GLN A 71 -4.46 -3.99 0.08
CA GLN A 71 -5.07 -4.45 -1.18
C GLN A 71 -5.55 -3.28 -2.06
N LEU A 72 -6.11 -2.22 -1.46
CA LEU A 72 -6.49 -1.01 -2.20
C LEU A 72 -5.26 -0.36 -2.85
N LEU A 73 -4.19 -0.20 -2.08
CA LEU A 73 -2.94 0.36 -2.58
C LEU A 73 -2.31 -0.55 -3.63
N GLN A 74 -2.41 -1.88 -3.47
CA GLN A 74 -1.97 -2.86 -4.45
C GLN A 74 -2.72 -2.69 -5.76
N LEU A 75 -4.04 -2.56 -5.72
CA LEU A 75 -4.87 -2.33 -6.91
C LEU A 75 -4.46 -1.05 -7.64
N LEU A 76 -4.26 0.05 -6.89
CA LEU A 76 -3.82 1.32 -7.46
C LEU A 76 -2.38 1.26 -8.00
N ALA A 77 -1.49 0.53 -7.33
CA ALA A 77 -0.10 0.35 -7.76
C ALA A 77 0.02 -0.55 -9.00
N GLN A 78 -0.83 -1.58 -9.12
CA GLN A 78 -0.93 -2.41 -10.31
C GLN A 78 -1.44 -1.61 -11.52
N ASN A 79 -2.34 -0.66 -11.28
CA ASN A 79 -2.89 0.25 -12.29
C ASN A 79 -2.24 1.64 -12.17
N LYS A 80 -0.93 1.68 -11.91
CA LYS A 80 -0.19 2.94 -11.69
C LYS A 80 -0.34 3.86 -12.91
N GLY A 81 -0.76 5.10 -12.66
CA GLY A 81 -1.02 6.12 -13.68
C GLY A 81 -2.38 5.99 -14.37
N GLU A 82 -3.11 4.90 -14.14
CA GLU A 82 -4.45 4.69 -14.69
C GLU A 82 -5.51 5.04 -13.63
N VAL A 83 -6.71 5.43 -14.09
CA VAL A 83 -7.83 5.74 -13.20
C VAL A 83 -8.62 4.47 -12.96
N VAL A 84 -8.66 4.03 -11.71
CA VAL A 84 -9.50 2.92 -11.27
C VAL A 84 -10.84 3.48 -10.80
N ASN A 85 -11.93 3.02 -11.42
CA ASN A 85 -13.27 3.49 -11.10
C ASN A 85 -13.65 3.20 -9.64
N ARG A 86 -14.37 4.14 -9.04
CA ARG A 86 -14.80 4.01 -7.64
C ARG A 86 -15.73 2.82 -7.43
N GLU A 87 -16.70 2.64 -8.32
CA GLU A 87 -17.63 1.49 -8.32
C GLU A 87 -16.87 0.17 -8.37
N THR A 88 -15.85 0.05 -9.24
CA THR A 88 -15.00 -1.15 -9.32
C THR A 88 -14.26 -1.44 -8.01
N ILE A 89 -13.79 -0.41 -7.32
CA ILE A 89 -13.13 -0.55 -6.02
C ILE A 89 -14.15 -0.99 -4.97
N LEU A 90 -15.30 -0.35 -4.89
CA LEU A 90 -16.36 -0.68 -3.95
C LEU A 90 -16.86 -2.11 -4.16
N ASN A 91 -17.07 -2.51 -5.42
CA ASN A 91 -17.51 -3.85 -5.76
C ASN A 91 -16.46 -4.89 -5.39
N ARG A 92 -15.17 -4.64 -5.68
CA ARG A 92 -14.09 -5.57 -5.34
C ARG A 92 -13.90 -5.77 -3.83
N PHE A 93 -14.07 -4.74 -3.02
CA PHE A 93 -13.75 -4.80 -1.58
C PHE A 93 -14.97 -4.96 -0.66
N TRP A 94 -16.14 -4.50 -1.10
CA TRP A 94 -17.40 -4.51 -0.35
C TRP A 94 -18.54 -5.24 -1.09
N ASN A 95 -18.31 -5.82 -2.27
CA ASN A 95 -19.33 -6.50 -3.10
C ASN A 95 -20.60 -5.64 -3.32
N THR A 96 -20.41 -4.33 -3.44
CA THR A 96 -21.47 -3.36 -3.62
C THR A 96 -21.02 -2.28 -4.60
N ASP A 97 -21.94 -1.82 -5.42
CA ASP A 97 -21.68 -0.80 -6.44
C ASP A 97 -21.97 0.61 -5.90
N ASP A 98 -22.95 0.74 -4.98
CA ASP A 98 -23.40 2.01 -4.42
C ASP A 98 -23.81 1.87 -2.95
N ASP A 99 -22.83 1.61 -2.07
CA ASP A 99 -23.05 1.65 -0.61
C ASP A 99 -22.44 2.92 -0.01
N TYR A 100 -23.28 3.72 0.63
CA TYR A 100 -22.88 4.98 1.26
C TYR A 100 -21.80 4.78 2.33
N PHE A 101 -21.88 3.73 3.14
CA PHE A 101 -20.91 3.45 4.20
C PHE A 101 -19.57 2.94 3.63
N ALA A 102 -19.61 2.11 2.60
CA ALA A 102 -18.42 1.63 1.89
C ALA A 102 -17.71 2.80 1.20
N SER A 103 -18.48 3.69 0.56
CA SER A 103 -17.98 4.92 -0.05
C SER A 103 -17.27 5.80 0.99
N ARG A 104 -17.88 6.05 2.15
CA ARG A 104 -17.23 6.82 3.23
C ARG A 104 -15.99 6.12 3.79
N SER A 105 -16.01 4.80 3.91
CA SER A 105 -14.86 4.01 4.36
C SER A 105 -13.68 4.12 3.39
N LEU A 106 -13.96 4.08 2.08
CA LEU A 106 -12.97 4.27 1.04
C LEU A 106 -12.30 5.64 1.13
N ASP A 107 -13.06 6.72 1.34
CA ASP A 107 -12.49 8.07 1.51
C ASP A 107 -11.56 8.17 2.74
N VAL A 108 -11.90 7.49 3.83
CA VAL A 108 -11.03 7.40 5.02
C VAL A 108 -9.72 6.68 4.70
N PHE A 109 -9.78 5.56 3.98
CA PHE A 109 -8.58 4.82 3.57
C PHE A 109 -7.70 5.65 2.64
N ILE A 110 -8.28 6.33 1.65
CA ILE A 110 -7.52 7.21 0.75
C ILE A 110 -6.85 8.33 1.55
N THR A 111 -7.56 8.93 2.51
CA THR A 111 -7.00 10.00 3.34
C THR A 111 -5.80 9.51 4.17
N LYS A 112 -5.87 8.30 4.73
CA LYS A 112 -4.74 7.68 5.44
C LYS A 112 -3.57 7.37 4.51
N LEU A 113 -3.84 6.78 3.34
CA LEU A 113 -2.81 6.47 2.35
C LEU A 113 -2.11 7.75 1.88
N ARG A 114 -2.85 8.84 1.62
CA ARG A 114 -2.26 10.15 1.30
C ARG A 114 -1.35 10.67 2.40
N LYS A 115 -1.77 10.56 3.67
CA LYS A 115 -0.92 10.97 4.81
C LYS A 115 0.38 10.17 4.89
N LEU A 116 0.33 8.90 4.51
CA LEU A 116 1.53 8.05 4.49
C LEU A 116 2.55 8.55 3.44
N PHE A 117 2.07 9.00 2.28
CA PHE A 117 2.90 9.57 1.22
C PHE A 117 3.08 11.08 1.31
N ALA A 118 2.56 11.75 2.35
CA ALA A 118 2.60 13.21 2.45
C ALA A 118 4.03 13.79 2.50
N ASN A 119 5.01 12.98 2.94
CA ASN A 119 6.43 13.34 2.94
C ASN A 119 7.15 13.00 1.63
N ASP A 120 6.47 12.36 0.68
CA ASP A 120 7.02 11.98 -0.61
C ASP A 120 6.32 12.75 -1.75
N PRO A 121 6.94 13.79 -2.31
CA PRO A 121 6.36 14.56 -3.40
C PRO A 121 6.28 13.79 -4.73
N GLN A 122 6.98 12.65 -4.84
CA GLN A 122 6.93 11.82 -6.03
C GLN A 122 5.66 10.96 -6.07
N ILE A 123 4.99 10.70 -4.95
CA ILE A 123 3.84 9.80 -4.91
C ILE A 123 2.59 10.54 -4.46
N ASP A 124 1.57 10.54 -5.31
CA ASP A 124 0.28 11.12 -4.98
C ASP A 124 -0.86 10.19 -5.38
N ILE A 125 -1.91 10.17 -4.56
CA ILE A 125 -3.15 9.47 -4.90
C ILE A 125 -4.15 10.53 -5.33
N VAL A 126 -4.40 10.62 -6.63
CA VAL A 126 -5.27 11.62 -7.22
C VAL A 126 -6.69 11.08 -7.33
N THR A 127 -7.66 11.83 -6.81
CA THR A 127 -9.09 11.55 -7.07
C THR A 127 -9.54 12.32 -8.30
N LYS A 128 -9.98 11.60 -9.34
CA LYS A 128 -10.65 12.19 -10.49
C LYS A 128 -12.14 12.26 -10.21
N ARG A 129 -12.66 13.49 -10.01
CA ARG A 129 -14.05 13.75 -9.63
C ARG A 129 -15.01 13.09 -10.64
N GLY A 130 -15.91 12.25 -10.13
CA GLY A 130 -16.91 11.54 -10.94
C GLY A 130 -16.38 10.34 -11.74
N ILE A 131 -15.10 9.98 -11.59
CA ILE A 131 -14.50 8.86 -12.33
C ILE A 131 -13.91 7.85 -11.34
N GLY A 132 -12.96 8.25 -10.50
CA GLY A 132 -12.26 7.30 -9.64
C GLY A 132 -10.97 7.80 -9.03
N LEU A 133 -10.03 6.88 -8.85
CA LEU A 133 -8.78 7.08 -8.12
C LEU A 133 -7.60 6.61 -8.96
N SER A 134 -6.50 7.34 -8.92
CA SER A 134 -5.27 6.97 -9.61
C SER A 134 -4.07 7.19 -8.70
N LEU A 135 -3.15 6.23 -8.67
CA LEU A 135 -1.83 6.41 -8.07
C LEU A 135 -0.90 7.00 -9.13
N VAL A 136 -0.43 8.21 -8.88
CA VAL A 136 0.56 8.89 -9.72
C VAL A 136 1.90 8.79 -9.03
N VAL A 137 2.93 8.42 -9.81
CA VAL A 137 4.31 8.51 -9.35
C VAL A 137 5.07 9.37 -10.35
N ASN A 138 5.47 10.56 -9.91
CA ASN A 138 6.30 11.49 -10.64
C ASN A 138 7.77 11.06 -10.48
N ASN A 139 8.41 10.71 -11.60
CA ASN A 139 9.80 10.27 -11.64
C ASN A 139 10.74 11.47 -11.78
#